data_AF-A0A1F8RJG1-F1
#
_entry.id   AF-A0A1F8RJG1-F1
#
_cell.length_a   1.000
_cell.length_b   1.000
_cell.length_c   1.000
_cell.angle_alpha   90.00
_cell.angle_beta   90.00
_cell.angle_gamma   90.00
#
_symmetry.space_group_name_H-M   'P 1'
#
loop_
_entity.id
_entity.type
_entity.pdbx_description
1 polymer ?
#
loop_
_entity_poly.entity_id
_entity_poly.type
_entity_poly.pdbx_seq_one_letter_code
_entity_poly.pdbx_strand_id
1 'polypeptide(L)'
;MRAAGVKQVQVVDTWERKEVAKAIRSALAYEGPAVVIATGPCMRLPEMKLSERGEKPYFIDEALCTKCDACFKVWCPAITRTAQGFPIIDPLECTACTVCAQVCPVDAIAPEGGGCP
;
A
#
# COMPACT_ATOMS: atom_id res chain seq x y z
N MET A 1 -17.54 -22.51 5.99
CA MET A 1 -16.20 -23.16 5.93
C MET A 1 -16.03 -24.35 6.88
N ARG A 2 -16.67 -24.40 8.06
CA ARG A 2 -16.71 -25.63 8.90
C ARG A 2 -17.46 -26.82 8.27
N ALA A 3 -18.32 -26.56 7.28
CA ALA A 3 -19.08 -27.58 6.56
C ALA A 3 -18.27 -28.38 5.52
N ALA A 4 -17.07 -27.92 5.14
CA ALA A 4 -16.23 -28.56 4.12
C ALA A 4 -15.16 -29.52 4.71
N GLY A 5 -15.28 -29.90 5.99
CA GLY A 5 -14.30 -30.78 6.66
C GLY A 5 -12.99 -30.10 7.08
N VAL A 6 -12.88 -28.79 6.93
CA VAL A 6 -11.71 -27.98 7.34
C VAL A 6 -11.73 -27.80 8.86
N LYS A 7 -10.80 -28.47 9.57
CA LYS A 7 -10.69 -28.41 11.04
C LYS A 7 -9.94 -27.18 11.54
N GLN A 8 -9.05 -26.61 10.74
CA GLN A 8 -8.26 -25.44 11.10
C GLN A 8 -8.70 -24.22 10.30
N VAL A 9 -9.35 -23.27 10.98
CA VAL A 9 -9.72 -21.97 10.42
C VAL A 9 -9.14 -20.90 11.33
N GLN A 10 -8.24 -20.06 10.81
CA GLN A 10 -7.66 -18.93 11.52
C GLN A 10 -8.11 -17.64 10.84
N VAL A 11 -8.69 -16.72 11.62
CA VAL A 11 -9.02 -15.37 11.15
C VAL A 11 -7.93 -14.45 11.70
N VAL A 12 -7.27 -13.71 10.82
CA VAL A 12 -6.16 -12.81 11.18
C VAL A 12 -6.41 -11.44 10.57
N ASP A 13 -5.94 -10.39 11.22
CA ASP A 13 -6.04 -9.05 10.66
C ASP A 13 -4.99 -8.80 9.57
N THR A 14 -5.37 -8.18 8.44
CA THR A 14 -4.45 -7.94 7.32
C THR A 14 -3.32 -6.95 7.64
N TRP A 15 -3.49 -6.09 8.64
CA TRP A 15 -2.53 -5.06 9.03
C TRP A 15 -1.49 -5.59 10.02
N GLU A 16 -1.84 -6.61 10.79
CA GLU A 16 -0.94 -7.29 11.73
C GLU A 16 -0.04 -8.31 11.00
N ARG A 17 0.97 -7.79 10.29
CA ARG A 17 1.94 -8.59 9.48
C ARG A 17 2.55 -9.77 10.24
N LYS A 18 2.81 -9.61 11.55
CA LYS A 18 3.38 -10.68 12.40
C LYS A 18 2.40 -11.83 12.59
N GLU A 19 1.13 -11.51 12.77
CA GLU A 19 0.08 -12.50 12.98
C GLU A 19 -0.26 -13.25 11.70
N VAL A 20 -0.32 -12.54 10.56
CA VAL A 20 -0.47 -13.15 9.23
C VAL A 20 0.67 -14.14 8.95
N ALA A 21 1.93 -13.74 9.16
CA ALA A 21 3.07 -14.62 8.96
C ALA A 21 3.04 -15.86 9.87
N LYS A 22 2.60 -15.70 11.12
CA LYS A 22 2.44 -16.81 12.07
C LYS A 22 1.30 -17.75 11.65
N ALA A 23 0.16 -17.21 11.24
CA ALA A 23 -0.99 -18.00 10.81
C ALA A 23 -0.69 -18.82 9.55
N ILE A 24 0.03 -18.25 8.59
CA ILE A 24 0.49 -18.97 7.39
C ILE A 24 1.43 -20.12 7.79
N ARG A 25 2.43 -19.87 8.66
CA ARG A 25 3.34 -20.92 9.14
C ARG A 25 2.60 -22.05 9.86
N SER A 26 1.66 -21.70 10.72
CA SER A 26 0.82 -22.67 11.45
C SER A 26 -0.13 -23.45 10.55
N ALA A 27 -0.58 -22.86 9.44
CA ALA A 27 -1.40 -23.55 8.44
C ALA A 27 -0.58 -24.50 7.57
N LEU A 28 0.66 -24.13 7.22
CA LEU A 28 1.58 -24.99 6.47
C LEU A 28 2.05 -26.20 7.29
N ALA A 29 2.20 -26.04 8.60
CA ALA A 29 2.61 -27.13 9.50
C ALA A 29 1.48 -28.11 9.84
N TYR A 30 0.22 -27.80 9.47
CA TYR A 30 -0.92 -28.64 9.76
C TYR A 30 -1.14 -29.67 8.66
N GLU A 31 -1.17 -30.95 9.03
CA GLU A 31 -1.49 -32.03 8.11
C GLU A 31 -3.01 -32.11 7.86
N GLY A 32 -3.44 -31.44 6.79
CA GLY A 32 -4.83 -31.42 6.32
C GLY A 32 -5.21 -30.08 5.69
N PRO A 33 -6.46 -29.93 5.20
CA PRO A 33 -6.92 -28.65 4.69
C PRO A 33 -7.01 -27.63 5.83
N ALA A 34 -6.24 -26.54 5.72
CA ALA A 34 -6.22 -25.41 6.62
C ALA A 34 -6.64 -24.14 5.86
N VAL A 35 -7.43 -23.28 6.50
CA VAL A 35 -7.91 -22.02 5.90
C VAL A 35 -7.47 -20.85 6.79
N VAL A 36 -6.81 -19.87 6.19
CA VAL A 36 -6.46 -18.59 6.82
C VAL A 36 -7.29 -17.50 6.13
N ILE A 37 -8.11 -16.81 6.90
CA ILE A 37 -8.94 -15.70 6.42
C ILE A 37 -8.32 -14.42 6.94
N ALA A 38 -7.64 -13.69 6.05
CA ALA A 38 -7.12 -12.37 6.38
C ALA A 38 -8.25 -11.35 6.23
N THR A 39 -8.76 -10.83 7.35
CA THR A 39 -9.82 -9.84 7.40
C THR A 39 -9.23 -8.49 7.76
N GLY A 40 -9.35 -7.50 6.90
CA GLY A 40 -9.04 -6.11 7.25
C GLY A 40 -9.42 -5.18 6.11
N PRO A 41 -9.50 -3.86 6.40
CA PRO A 41 -10.03 -2.91 5.43
C PRO A 41 -9.16 -2.91 4.19
N CYS A 42 -9.77 -3.16 3.03
CA CYS A 42 -9.10 -3.09 1.75
C CYS A 42 -8.56 -1.65 1.57
N MET A 43 -7.35 -1.52 1.03
CA MET A 43 -6.69 -0.23 0.77
C MET A 43 -7.55 0.74 -0.07
N ARG A 44 -8.58 0.22 -0.76
CA ARG A 44 -9.56 0.97 -1.57
C ARG A 44 -10.88 1.30 -0.85
N LEU A 45 -11.03 0.94 0.43
CA LEU A 45 -12.22 1.28 1.18
C LEU A 45 -12.31 2.78 1.44
N PRO A 46 -13.52 3.35 1.58
CA PRO A 46 -13.74 4.75 1.86
C PRO A 46 -12.90 5.27 3.03
N GLU A 47 -12.81 4.52 4.14
CA GLU A 47 -12.04 4.94 5.33
C GLU A 47 -10.53 5.09 5.07
N MET A 48 -10.01 4.45 4.02
CA MET A 48 -8.61 4.54 3.61
C MET A 48 -8.38 5.62 2.54
N LYS A 49 -9.44 6.24 2.00
CA LYS A 49 -9.33 7.34 1.05
C LYS A 49 -8.77 8.57 1.74
N LEU A 50 -7.94 9.31 0.99
CA LEU A 50 -7.41 10.61 1.38
C LEU A 50 -8.48 11.55 1.95
N SER A 51 -9.68 11.55 1.35
CA SER A 51 -10.82 12.38 1.76
C SER A 51 -11.26 12.13 3.21
N GLU A 52 -11.24 10.88 3.67
CA GLU A 52 -11.66 10.52 5.03
C GLU A 52 -10.51 10.68 6.05
N ARG A 53 -9.26 10.51 5.62
CA ARG A 53 -8.07 10.68 6.48
C ARG A 53 -7.59 12.13 6.60
N GLY A 54 -8.15 13.06 5.81
CA GLY A 54 -7.72 14.45 5.75
C GLY A 54 -6.28 14.63 5.22
N GLU A 55 -5.73 13.58 4.60
CA GLU A 55 -4.39 13.60 4.03
C GLU A 55 -4.44 14.08 2.58
N LYS A 56 -3.38 14.75 2.15
CA LYS A 56 -3.30 15.31 0.79
C LYS A 56 -2.47 14.40 -0.12
N PRO A 57 -2.81 14.30 -1.42
CA PRO A 57 -2.04 13.51 -2.35
C PRO A 57 -0.60 14.05 -2.46
N TYR A 58 0.33 13.16 -2.77
CA TYR A 58 1.71 13.57 -3.07
C TYR A 58 1.81 14.03 -4.52
N PHE A 59 2.67 15.01 -4.78
CA PHE A 59 3.05 15.45 -6.11
C PHE A 59 4.55 15.30 -6.31
N ILE A 60 4.98 15.26 -7.58
CA ILE A 60 6.39 15.20 -7.94
C ILE A 60 6.75 16.53 -8.58
N ASP A 61 7.78 17.19 -8.04
CA ASP A 61 8.34 18.41 -8.63
C ASP A 61 9.23 18.03 -9.82
N GLU A 62 8.77 18.35 -11.03
CA GLU A 62 9.50 18.08 -12.28
C GLU A 62 10.84 18.84 -12.37
N ALA A 63 11.00 19.96 -11.66
CA ALA A 63 12.25 20.73 -11.66
C ALA A 63 13.35 20.04 -10.83
N LEU A 64 12.97 19.30 -9.78
CA LEU A 64 13.89 18.53 -8.94
C LEU A 64 14.04 17.08 -9.41
N CYS A 65 13.07 16.56 -10.17
CA CYS A 65 13.05 15.18 -10.60
C CYS A 65 14.14 14.85 -11.64
N THR A 66 15.00 13.89 -11.30
CA THR A 66 16.10 13.43 -12.17
C THR A 66 15.74 12.22 -13.05
N LYS A 67 14.47 11.79 -13.08
CA LYS A 67 13.99 10.59 -13.80
C LYS A 67 14.75 9.30 -13.45
N CYS A 68 15.14 9.15 -12.19
CA CYS A 68 15.88 7.97 -11.71
C CYS A 68 15.04 6.67 -11.60
N ASP A 69 13.73 6.74 -11.87
CA ASP A 69 12.77 5.62 -11.83
C ASP A 69 12.66 4.87 -10.49
N ALA A 70 13.24 5.40 -9.42
CA ALA A 70 13.19 4.80 -8.08
C ALA A 70 11.75 4.69 -7.55
N CYS A 71 10.91 5.69 -7.83
CA CYS A 71 9.51 5.71 -7.41
C CYS A 71 8.66 4.58 -8.05
N PHE A 72 8.99 4.13 -9.27
CA PHE A 72 8.30 3.00 -9.90
C PHE A 72 8.62 1.66 -9.25
N LYS A 73 9.79 1.51 -8.61
CA LYS A 73 10.17 0.28 -7.90
C LYS A 73 9.30 0.00 -6.68
N VAL A 74 8.62 1.02 -6.16
CA VAL A 74 7.66 0.91 -5.05
C VAL A 74 6.34 0.25 -5.50
N TRP A 75 6.12 0.07 -6.81
CA TRP A 75 4.90 -0.53 -7.35
C TRP A 75 3.62 0.20 -6.91
N CYS A 76 3.72 1.52 -6.72
CA CYS A 76 2.55 2.33 -6.38
C CYS A 76 1.66 2.48 -7.62
N PRO A 77 0.37 2.07 -7.55
CA PRO A 77 -0.54 2.15 -8.70
C PRO A 77 -0.89 3.59 -9.10
N ALA A 78 -0.71 4.55 -8.17
CA ALA A 78 -0.96 5.96 -8.43
C ALA A 78 0.14 6.65 -9.24
N ILE A 79 1.30 6.01 -9.44
CA ILE A 79 2.42 6.61 -10.16
C ILE A 79 2.37 6.17 -11.62
N THR A 80 2.26 7.14 -12.52
CA THR A 80 2.27 6.94 -13.97
C THR A 80 3.37 7.77 -14.63
N ARG A 81 3.60 7.58 -15.93
CA ARG A 81 4.57 8.38 -16.71
C ARG A 81 3.82 9.38 -17.58
N THR A 82 4.29 10.62 -17.60
CA THR A 82 3.84 11.62 -18.58
C THR A 82 4.37 11.30 -19.97
N ALA A 83 3.81 11.94 -21.00
CA ALA A 83 4.31 11.82 -22.37
C ALA A 83 5.78 12.27 -22.52
N GLN A 84 6.26 13.17 -21.65
CA GLN A 84 7.66 13.60 -21.61
C GLN A 84 8.57 12.66 -20.77
N GLY A 85 8.02 11.56 -20.25
CA GLY A 85 8.73 10.55 -19.47
C GLY A 85 9.04 10.96 -18.02
N PHE A 86 8.38 11.99 -17.50
CA PHE A 86 8.45 12.32 -16.07
C PHE A 86 7.49 11.45 -15.27
N PRO A 87 7.84 11.03 -14.05
CA PRO A 87 6.90 10.38 -13.16
C PRO A 87 5.88 11.41 -12.66
N ILE A 88 4.59 11.07 -12.73
CA ILE A 88 3.47 11.85 -12.24
C ILE A 88 2.63 11.00 -11.29
N ILE A 89 2.10 11.62 -10.23
CA ILE A 89 1.20 10.97 -9.27
C ILE A 89 -0.23 11.38 -9.59
N ASP A 90 -1.11 10.40 -9.77
CA ASP A 90 -2.55 10.64 -9.88
C ASP A 90 -3.15 10.87 -8.49
N PRO A 91 -3.78 12.03 -8.22
CA PRO A 91 -4.29 12.37 -6.90
C PRO A 91 -5.53 11.56 -6.49
N LEU A 92 -6.25 10.94 -7.43
CA LEU A 92 -7.44 10.12 -7.13
C LEU A 92 -7.04 8.72 -6.64
N GLU A 93 -5.94 8.18 -7.16
CA GLU A 93 -5.41 6.86 -6.77
C GLU A 93 -4.38 6.95 -5.64
N CYS A 94 -3.85 8.14 -5.35
CA CYS A 94 -2.92 8.35 -4.24
C CYS A 94 -3.61 8.06 -2.90
N THR A 95 -2.89 7.41 -1.98
CA THR A 95 -3.38 7.12 -0.61
C THR A 95 -2.50 7.74 0.48
N ALA A 96 -1.59 8.65 0.10
CA ALA A 96 -0.60 9.28 0.98
C ALA A 96 0.18 8.30 1.86
N CYS A 97 0.47 7.09 1.34
CA CYS A 97 1.19 6.07 2.10
C CYS A 97 2.67 6.41 2.40
N THR A 98 3.18 7.56 1.93
CA THR A 98 4.54 8.10 2.14
C THR A 98 5.71 7.26 1.58
N VAL A 99 5.47 6.03 1.12
CA VAL A 99 6.52 5.11 0.65
C VAL A 99 7.29 5.67 -0.55
N CYS A 100 6.61 6.38 -1.46
CA CYS A 100 7.26 6.99 -2.62
C CYS A 100 8.24 8.11 -2.22
N ALA A 101 7.88 8.95 -1.24
CA ALA A 101 8.74 10.02 -0.76
C ALA A 101 10.03 9.47 -0.12
N GLN A 102 9.93 8.38 0.65
CA GLN A 102 11.07 7.74 1.30
C GLN A 102 12.11 7.14 0.34
N VAL A 103 11.70 6.75 -0.88
CA VAL A 103 12.62 6.18 -1.87
C VAL A 103 13.26 7.25 -2.76
N CYS A 104 12.79 8.51 -2.69
CA CYS A 104 13.30 9.58 -3.54
C CYS A 104 14.67 10.05 -3.03
N PRO A 105 15.75 9.97 -3.82
CA PRO A 105 17.09 10.38 -3.38
C PRO A 105 17.28 11.91 -3.36
N VAL A 106 16.38 12.65 -4.01
CA VAL A 106 16.44 14.11 -4.19
C VAL A 106 15.26 14.83 -3.52
N ASP A 107 14.47 14.10 -2.73
CA ASP A 107 13.28 14.61 -2.04
C ASP A 107 12.32 15.41 -2.95
N ALA A 108 12.24 15.02 -4.23
CA ALA A 108 11.39 15.69 -5.23
C ALA A 108 9.89 15.37 -5.08
N ILE A 109 9.50 14.61 -4.04
CA ILE A 109 8.12 14.16 -3.82
C ILE A 109 7.61 14.78 -2.53
N ALA A 110 6.62 15.66 -2.63
CA ALA A 110 6.07 16.40 -1.49
C ALA A 110 4.54 16.24 -1.43
N PRO A 111 3.92 16.34 -0.25
CA PRO A 111 2.46 16.41 -0.14
C PRO A 111 1.96 17.74 -0.74
N GLU A 112 0.94 17.67 -1.59
CA GLU A 112 0.32 18.84 -2.21
C GLU A 112 -0.30 19.70 -1.11
N GLY A 113 0.30 20.84 -0.80
CA GLY A 113 -0.14 21.70 0.30
C GLY A 113 0.38 21.27 1.67
N GLY A 114 1.71 21.20 1.80
CA GLY A 114 2.48 21.53 3.00
C GLY A 114 1.97 20.90 4.30
N GLY A 115 2.49 19.72 4.63
CA GLY A 115 2.44 19.21 5.99
C GLY A 115 3.26 20.11 6.92
N CYS A 116 2.58 20.85 7.78
CA CYS A 116 3.10 21.34 9.05
C CYS A 116 1.98 21.10 10.07
N PRO A 117 2.35 20.66 11.28
CA PRO A 117 1.96 19.39 11.94
C PRO A 117 0.49 19.24 12.33
#